data_AF-A0A3M1Y970-F1
#
_entry.id   AF-A0A3M1Y970-F1
#
_cell.length_a   1.000
_cell.length_b   1.000
_cell.length_c   1.000
_cell.angle_alpha   90.00
_cell.angle_beta   90.00
_cell.angle_gamma   90.00
#
_symmetry.space_group_name_H-M   'P 1'
#
loop_
_entity.id
_entity.type
_entity.pdbx_description
1 polymer ?
#
loop_
_entity_poly.entity_id
_entity_poly.type
_entity_poly.pdbx_seq_one_letter_code
_entity_poly.pdbx_strand_id
1 'polypeptide(L)'
;MPAKITHSLQQTIRQQLEGTYPNEGGGFLLGIVEGETHQVLDVIQVENVFETEEQYHRYAMTPQNWAQMEDEAEERGLTLIGYYHSHPDSAAIPSEYDRVHALPHFLYII
;
A
#
# COMPACT_ATOMS: atom_id res chain seq x y z
N MET A 1 -10.80 4.97 -10.80
CA MET A 1 -10.49 3.60 -11.27
C MET A 1 -11.16 2.63 -10.30
N PRO A 2 -12.07 1.76 -10.73
CA PRO A 2 -12.69 0.79 -9.84
C PRO A 2 -11.66 -0.26 -9.40
N ALA A 3 -11.48 -0.40 -8.09
CA ALA A 3 -10.67 -1.45 -7.48
C ALA A 3 -11.58 -2.57 -6.95
N LYS A 4 -11.24 -3.82 -7.23
CA LYS A 4 -11.89 -5.01 -6.66
C LYS A 4 -10.96 -5.61 -5.62
N ILE A 5 -11.43 -5.66 -4.37
CA ILE A 5 -10.70 -6.23 -3.23
C ILE A 5 -11.66 -7.14 -2.47
N THR A 6 -11.27 -8.39 -2.26
CA THR A 6 -12.06 -9.35 -1.51
C THR A 6 -12.11 -8.98 -0.03
N HIS A 7 -13.14 -9.46 0.68
CA HIS A 7 -13.25 -9.24 2.12
C HIS A 7 -12.04 -9.82 2.90
N SER A 8 -11.50 -10.96 2.47
CA SER A 8 -10.32 -11.56 3.10
C SER A 8 -9.07 -10.69 2.97
N LEU A 9 -8.84 -10.08 1.81
CA LEU A 9 -7.73 -9.15 1.61
C LEU A 9 -7.93 -7.86 2.42
N GLN A 10 -9.16 -7.32 2.47
CA GLN A 10 -9.45 -6.17 3.34
C GLN A 10 -9.16 -6.47 4.82
N GLN A 11 -9.49 -7.68 5.29
CA GLN A 11 -9.17 -8.10 6.66
C GLN A 11 -7.66 -8.26 6.87
N THR A 12 -6.94 -8.77 5.88
CA THR A 12 -5.47 -8.90 5.92
C THR A 12 -4.81 -7.53 6.03
N ILE A 13 -5.23 -6.57 5.20
CA ILE A 13 -4.77 -5.17 5.27
C ILE A 13 -5.04 -4.60 6.67
N ARG A 14 -6.27 -4.76 7.20
CA ARG A 14 -6.61 -4.27 8.54
C ARG A 14 -5.70 -4.86 9.61
N GLN A 15 -5.47 -6.17 9.59
CA GLN A 15 -4.59 -6.83 10.58
C GLN A 15 -3.14 -6.33 10.48
N GLN A 16 -2.63 -6.11 9.27
CA GLN A 16 -1.30 -5.56 9.04
C GLN A 16 -1.17 -4.14 9.63
N LEU A 17 -2.17 -3.28 9.37
CA LEU A 17 -2.19 -1.89 9.86
C LEU A 17 -2.47 -1.78 11.36
N GLU A 18 -3.32 -2.64 11.93
CA GLU A 18 -3.53 -2.72 13.37
C GLU A 18 -2.24 -3.17 14.09
N GLY A 19 -1.47 -4.05 13.47
CA GLY A 19 -0.18 -4.51 13.98
C GLY A 19 0.92 -3.45 14.02
N THR A 20 0.78 -2.36 13.25
CA THR A 20 1.74 -1.24 13.26
C THR A 20 1.34 -0.10 14.18
N TYR A 21 0.10 -0.08 14.70
CA TYR A 21 -0.33 0.95 15.65
C TYR A 21 0.62 1.01 16.88
N PRO A 22 1.06 2.20 17.33
CA PRO A 22 0.58 3.55 17.00
C PRO A 22 1.24 4.21 15.77
N ASN A 23 2.07 3.47 15.04
CA ASN A 23 2.76 3.98 13.87
C ASN A 23 1.92 3.82 12.59
N GLU A 24 2.20 4.68 11.61
CA GLU A 24 1.80 4.43 10.23
C GLU A 24 2.49 3.17 9.74
N GLY A 25 1.70 2.28 9.14
CA GLY A 25 2.16 1.09 8.46
C GLY A 25 1.56 1.02 7.08
N GLY A 26 2.05 0.10 6.26
CA GLY A 26 1.56 -0.06 4.91
C GLY A 26 2.24 -1.15 4.13
N GLY A 27 2.00 -1.15 2.83
CA GLY A 27 2.56 -2.14 1.94
C GLY A 27 2.03 -2.00 0.52
N PHE A 28 2.36 -2.98 -0.30
CA PHE A 28 2.05 -2.98 -1.72
C PHE A 28 0.83 -3.83 -2.06
N LEU A 29 0.16 -3.43 -3.14
CA LEU A 29 -0.98 -4.11 -3.74
C LEU A 29 -0.52 -4.81 -5.02
N LEU A 30 -0.66 -6.13 -5.05
CA LEU A 30 -0.34 -6.94 -6.23
C LEU A 30 -1.65 -7.45 -6.83
N GLY A 31 -1.73 -7.48 -8.16
CA GLY A 31 -2.96 -7.85 -8.83
C GLY A 31 -2.89 -7.86 -10.34
N ILE A 32 -4.06 -7.77 -10.97
CA ILE A 32 -4.20 -7.70 -12.42
C ILE A 32 -4.97 -6.45 -12.83
N VAL A 33 -4.61 -5.91 -14.00
CA VAL A 33 -5.29 -4.75 -14.60
C VAL A 33 -6.01 -5.20 -15.86
N GLU A 34 -7.33 -5.15 -15.85
CA GLU A 34 -8.19 -5.50 -16.97
C GLU A 34 -8.94 -4.25 -17.45
N GLY A 35 -8.41 -3.60 -18.50
CA GLY A 35 -8.91 -2.31 -18.97
C GLY A 35 -8.76 -1.23 -17.89
N GLU A 36 -9.88 -0.71 -17.39
CA GLU A 36 -9.89 0.31 -16.32
C GLU A 36 -10.03 -0.31 -14.91
N THR A 37 -10.27 -1.62 -14.81
CA THR A 37 -10.51 -2.30 -13.54
C THR A 37 -9.21 -2.87 -12.99
N HIS A 38 -8.95 -2.58 -11.72
CA HIS A 38 -7.83 -3.13 -10.97
C HIS A 38 -8.37 -4.18 -10.01
N GLN A 39 -7.88 -5.41 -10.10
CA GLN A 39 -8.23 -6.47 -9.17
C GLN A 39 -7.03 -6.77 -8.29
N VAL A 40 -7.14 -6.48 -6.99
CA VAL A 40 -6.13 -6.84 -6.01
C VAL A 40 -6.26 -8.33 -5.70
N LEU A 41 -5.15 -9.05 -5.86
CA LEU A 41 -5.06 -10.49 -5.62
C LEU A 41 -4.18 -10.81 -4.42
N ASP A 42 -3.25 -9.92 -4.06
CA ASP A 42 -2.39 -10.09 -2.91
C ASP A 42 -1.94 -8.75 -2.32
N VAL A 43 -1.52 -8.77 -1.06
CA VAL A 43 -0.98 -7.60 -0.34
C VAL A 43 0.28 -7.98 0.43
N ILE A 44 1.33 -7.19 0.28
CA ILE A 44 2.61 -7.43 0.94
C ILE A 44 2.95 -6.24 1.82
N GLN A 45 2.97 -6.45 3.14
CA GLN A 45 3.36 -5.43 4.11
C GLN A 45 4.86 -5.13 4.00
N VAL A 46 5.21 -3.85 4.13
CA VAL A 46 6.60 -3.38 4.15
C VAL A 46 6.81 -2.52 5.38
N GLU A 47 8.01 -2.58 5.94
CA GLU A 47 8.38 -1.78 7.10
C GLU A 47 8.49 -0.29 6.73
N ASN A 48 8.03 0.57 7.63
CA ASN A 48 8.17 2.00 7.50
C ASN A 48 9.65 2.39 7.69
N VAL A 49 10.22 3.08 6.70
CA VAL A 49 11.66 3.38 6.65
C VAL A 49 12.05 4.65 7.41
N PHE A 50 11.08 5.38 7.96
CA PHE A 50 11.36 6.53 8.83
C PHE A 50 11.93 6.10 10.18
N GLU A 51 12.69 6.99 10.81
CA GLU A 51 13.14 6.83 12.19
C GLU A 51 11.95 6.56 13.11
N THR A 52 12.14 5.74 14.14
CA THR A 52 11.03 5.22 14.98
C THR A 52 10.17 6.34 15.56
N GLU A 53 10.79 7.45 15.95
CA GLU A 53 10.12 8.63 16.49
C GLU A 53 9.27 9.40 15.48
N GLU A 54 9.44 9.17 14.18
CA GLU A 54 8.71 9.85 13.10
C GLU A 54 7.57 8.98 12.52
N GLN A 55 7.59 7.66 12.75
CA GLN A 55 6.68 6.73 12.10
C GLN A 55 5.20 6.93 12.48
N TYR A 56 4.89 7.61 13.58
CA TYR A 56 3.50 7.87 14.02
C TYR A 56 2.70 8.79 13.08
N HIS A 57 3.35 9.49 12.16
CA HIS A 57 2.73 10.47 11.28
C HIS A 57 3.35 10.57 9.88
N ARG A 58 4.26 9.63 9.56
CA ARG A 58 4.98 9.61 8.29
C ARG A 58 5.22 8.17 7.88
N TYR A 59 4.89 7.84 6.64
CA TYR A 59 5.17 6.55 6.03
C TYR A 59 5.99 6.72 4.75
N ALA A 60 7.01 5.88 4.59
CA ALA A 60 7.78 5.81 3.36
C ALA A 60 8.29 4.38 3.12
N MET A 61 8.58 4.11 1.85
CA MET A 61 9.18 2.88 1.37
C MET A 61 10.44 3.25 0.56
N THR A 62 11.45 2.38 0.57
CA THR A 62 12.68 2.62 -0.21
C THR A 62 12.49 2.26 -1.69
N PRO A 63 13.25 2.85 -2.63
CA PRO A 63 13.28 2.40 -4.02
C PRO A 63 13.57 0.90 -4.18
N GLN A 64 14.32 0.31 -3.26
CA GLN A 64 14.59 -1.12 -3.23
C GLN A 64 13.35 -1.94 -2.90
N ASN A 65 12.47 -1.45 -2.00
CA ASN A 65 11.19 -2.11 -1.75
C ASN A 65 10.32 -2.09 -3.01
N TRP A 66 10.29 -0.97 -3.75
CA TRP A 66 9.56 -0.89 -5.02
C TRP A 66 10.08 -1.93 -6.03
N ALA A 67 11.39 -1.94 -6.29
CA ALA A 67 12.00 -2.89 -7.23
C ALA A 67 11.75 -4.36 -6.83
N GLN A 68 11.92 -4.69 -5.55
CA GLN A 68 11.66 -6.04 -5.04
C GLN A 68 10.19 -6.46 -5.23
N MET A 69 9.24 -5.54 -5.07
CA MET A 69 7.82 -5.85 -5.22
C MET A 69 7.36 -5.89 -6.67
N GLU A 70 8.04 -5.17 -7.57
CA GLU A 70 7.89 -5.35 -9.01
C GLU A 70 8.37 -6.74 -9.42
N ASP A 71 9.57 -7.15 -9.00
CA ASP A 71 10.12 -8.48 -9.27
C ASP A 71 9.22 -9.60 -8.70
N GLU A 72 8.77 -9.46 -7.44
CA GLU A 72 7.88 -10.42 -6.79
C GLU A 72 6.52 -10.52 -7.50
N ALA A 73 5.98 -9.39 -7.98
CA ALA A 73 4.75 -9.41 -8.77
C ALA A 73 4.96 -10.18 -10.07
N GLU A 74 6.06 -9.90 -10.80
CA GLU A 74 6.39 -10.56 -12.06
C GLU A 74 6.56 -12.07 -11.88
N GLU A 75 7.29 -12.51 -10.84
CA GLU A 75 7.48 -13.94 -10.54
C GLU A 75 6.16 -14.68 -10.30
N ARG A 76 5.15 -13.98 -9.77
CA ARG A 76 3.80 -14.51 -9.53
C ARG A 76 2.85 -14.35 -10.72
N GLY A 77 3.30 -13.77 -11.83
CA GLY A 77 2.45 -13.43 -12.98
C GLY A 77 1.43 -12.33 -12.66
N LEU A 78 1.75 -11.46 -11.71
CA LEU A 78 0.95 -10.33 -11.25
C LEU A 78 1.61 -9.01 -11.67
N THR A 79 0.95 -7.91 -11.34
CA THR A 79 1.45 -6.54 -11.52
C THR A 79 1.42 -5.82 -10.18
N LEU A 80 2.44 -5.00 -9.92
CA LEU A 80 2.41 -4.02 -8.85
C LEU A 80 1.42 -2.90 -9.22
N ILE A 81 0.26 -2.86 -8.58
CA ILE A 81 -0.87 -2.01 -9.00
C ILE A 81 -1.18 -0.88 -8.02
N GLY A 82 -0.46 -0.79 -6.91
CA GLY A 82 -0.78 0.19 -5.88
C GLY A 82 -0.01 -0.03 -4.59
N TYR A 83 -0.33 0.81 -3.61
CA TYR A 83 0.05 0.62 -2.23
C TYR A 83 -1.08 1.02 -1.29
N TYR A 84 -0.96 0.60 -0.03
CA TYR A 84 -1.86 0.97 1.05
C TYR A 84 -1.04 1.45 2.24
N HIS A 85 -1.59 2.35 3.04
CA HIS A 85 -1.02 2.76 4.31
C HIS A 85 -2.10 3.22 5.29
N SER A 86 -1.76 3.37 6.58
CA SER A 86 -2.68 3.91 7.59
C SER A 86 -2.33 5.35 7.97
N HIS A 87 -3.34 6.10 8.41
CA HIS A 87 -3.17 7.32 9.21
C HIS A 87 -3.77 7.10 10.61
N PRO A 88 -2.98 6.68 11.61
CA PRO A 88 -3.44 6.50 12.99
C PRO A 88 -4.10 7.76 13.54
N ASP A 89 -5.25 7.59 14.21
CA ASP A 89 -5.99 8.67 14.87
C ASP A 89 -6.34 9.88 13.99
N SER A 90 -6.30 9.71 12.66
CA SER A 90 -6.55 10.73 11.66
C SER A 90 -7.52 10.23 10.58
N ALA A 91 -8.01 11.16 9.75
CA ALA A 91 -8.94 10.82 8.68
C ALA A 91 -8.24 10.04 7.55
N ALA A 92 -8.96 9.08 6.96
CA ALA A 92 -8.55 8.36 5.75
C ALA A 92 -8.66 9.26 4.49
N ILE A 93 -7.92 10.36 4.51
CA ILE A 93 -7.83 11.35 3.45
C ILE A 93 -6.34 11.49 3.08
N PRO A 94 -5.98 11.39 1.79
CA PRO A 94 -4.60 11.59 1.36
C PRO A 94 -4.08 12.96 1.81
N SER A 95 -2.94 12.97 2.49
CA SER A 95 -2.21 14.18 2.83
C SER A 95 -1.70 14.88 1.56
N GLU A 96 -1.25 16.12 1.69
CA GLU A 96 -0.57 16.79 0.58
C GLU A 96 0.68 16.02 0.12
N TYR A 97 1.42 15.45 1.08
CA TYR A 97 2.59 14.63 0.80
C TYR A 97 2.23 13.41 -0.05
N ASP A 98 1.16 12.68 0.30
CA ASP A 98 0.68 11.53 -0.49
C ASP A 98 0.35 11.93 -1.92
N ARG A 99 -0.33 13.07 -2.09
CA ARG A 99 -0.78 13.54 -3.40
C ARG A 99 0.37 13.98 -4.29
N VAL A 100 1.43 14.57 -3.73
CA VAL A 100 2.62 14.99 -4.49
C VAL A 100 3.47 13.80 -4.91
N HIS A 101 3.50 12.73 -4.12
CA HIS A 101 4.30 11.54 -4.40
C HIS A 101 3.51 10.42 -5.09
N ALA A 102 2.25 10.67 -5.44
CA ALA A 102 1.42 9.71 -6.16
C ALA A 102 1.91 9.50 -7.61
N LEU A 103 2.12 8.24 -7.96
CA LEU A 103 2.38 7.76 -9.30
C LEU A 103 1.07 7.61 -10.09
N PRO A 104 1.08 7.93 -11.39
CA PRO A 104 -0.08 7.75 -12.24
C PRO A 104 -0.45 6.27 -12.33
N HIS A 105 -1.76 5.99 -12.45
CA HIS A 105 -2.33 4.64 -12.60
C HIS A 105 -2.20 3.70 -11.41
N PHE A 106 -1.58 4.12 -10.31
CA PHE A 106 -1.53 3.33 -9.08
C PHE A 106 -2.82 3.48 -8.26
N LEU A 107 -3.18 2.41 -7.54
CA LEU A 107 -4.17 2.44 -6.47
C LEU A 107 -3.54 2.93 -5.16
N TYR A 108 -4.28 3.77 -4.44
CA TYR A 108 -3.92 4.31 -3.13
C TYR A 108 -5.05 3.98 -2.16
N ILE A 109 -4.77 3.16 -1.16
CA ILE A 109 -5.74 2.82 -0.09
C ILE A 109 -5.23 3.40 1.22
N ILE A 110 -6.10 4.14 1.91
CA ILE A 110 -5.85 4.73 3.23
C ILE A 110 -6.94 4.27 4.18
#